data_AF-A0A0Q7GSM4-F1
#
_entry.id   AF-A0A0Q7GSM4-F1
#
_cell.length_a   1.000
_cell.length_b   1.000
_cell.length_c   1.000
_cell.angle_alpha   90.00
_cell.angle_beta   90.00
_cell.angle_gamma   90.00
#
_symmetry.space_group_name_H-M   'P 1'
#
loop_
_entity.id
_entity.type
_entity.pdbx_description
1 polymer ?
#
loop_
_entity_poly.entity_id
_entity_poly.type
_entity_poly.pdbx_seq_one_letter_code
_entity_poly.pdbx_strand_id
1 'polypeptide(L)'
;MSIGAAFYAFDRYRLRALVIDPSTVSDFLHSPAEQGGPHDSQTVEQAWDVVRTLMPEAMDGEEFDGTDCLGCIYFTAAHVERAAARLAQCDVAELVGRFTGEPAQFSELYWAKVWQEGGQELAEFMEGVKRFFAGAAARRDAAVFYIA
;
A
#
# COMPACT_ATOMS: atom_id res chain seq x y z
N MET A 1 9.59 -2.86 18.44
CA MET A 1 9.06 -1.99 17.39
C MET A 1 8.18 -2.84 16.51
N SER A 2 6.95 -2.42 16.25
CA SER A 2 6.10 -3.05 15.23
C SER A 2 6.39 -2.40 13.88
N ILE A 3 6.43 -3.20 12.83
CA ILE A 3 6.71 -2.76 11.45
C ILE A 3 5.37 -2.39 10.81
N GLY A 4 5.21 -1.14 10.40
CA GLY A 4 4.02 -0.64 9.74
C GLY A 4 4.21 -0.46 8.23
N ALA A 5 3.13 -0.20 7.50
CA ALA A 5 3.23 0.28 6.14
C ALA A 5 2.12 1.26 5.76
N ALA A 6 2.40 2.09 4.76
CA ALA A 6 1.43 2.99 4.18
C ALA A 6 1.68 3.20 2.68
N PHE A 7 0.60 3.51 1.97
CA PHE A 7 0.63 4.01 0.60
C PHE A 7 0.62 5.53 0.60
N TYR A 8 1.35 6.12 -0.34
CA TYR A 8 1.48 7.57 -0.52
C TYR A 8 1.30 7.91 -1.99
N ALA A 9 0.38 8.82 -2.32
CA ALA A 9 0.18 9.30 -3.68
C ALA A 9 0.76 10.70 -3.85
N PHE A 10 1.35 10.94 -5.02
CA PHE A 10 2.03 12.19 -5.35
C PHE A 10 2.04 12.44 -6.87
N ASP A 11 2.38 13.67 -7.26
CA ASP A 11 2.48 14.04 -8.67
C ASP A 11 3.44 13.09 -9.42
N ARG A 12 2.95 12.47 -10.50
CA ARG A 12 3.69 11.46 -11.26
C ARG A 12 5.06 11.91 -11.78
N TYR A 13 5.29 13.22 -11.96
CA TYR A 13 6.56 13.76 -12.42
C TYR A 13 7.64 13.72 -11.33
N ARG A 14 7.25 13.60 -10.05
CA ARG A 14 8.19 13.45 -8.92
C ARG A 14 8.81 12.06 -8.84
N LEU A 15 8.13 11.03 -9.34
CA LEU A 15 8.61 9.64 -9.28
C LEU A 15 10.02 9.49 -9.86
N ARG A 16 10.32 10.19 -10.97
CA ARG A 16 11.64 10.12 -11.60
C ARG A 16 12.77 10.51 -10.65
N ALA A 17 12.58 11.52 -9.80
CA ALA A 17 13.60 11.95 -8.86
C ALA A 17 13.88 10.86 -7.81
N LEU A 18 12.82 10.22 -7.32
CA LEU A 18 12.92 9.10 -6.37
C LEU A 18 13.61 7.88 -7.01
N VAL A 19 13.29 7.56 -8.28
CA VAL A 19 13.95 6.46 -9.02
C VAL A 19 15.44 6.70 -9.20
N ILE A 20 15.85 7.96 -9.38
CA ILE A 20 17.27 8.32 -9.52
C ILE A 20 18.00 8.24 -8.18
N ASP A 21 17.35 8.64 -7.09
CA ASP A 21 17.93 8.61 -5.74
C ASP A 21 16.94 8.04 -4.71
N PRO A 22 16.84 6.69 -4.62
CA PRO A 22 15.93 6.01 -3.71
C PRO A 22 16.16 6.34 -2.22
N SER A 23 17.37 6.75 -1.85
CA SER A 23 17.71 7.09 -0.46
C SER A 23 16.90 8.28 0.07
N THR A 24 16.37 9.11 -0.83
CA THR A 24 15.57 10.30 -0.49
C THR A 24 14.08 10.02 -0.27
N VAL A 25 13.62 8.77 -0.50
CA VAL A 25 12.20 8.41 -0.40
C VAL A 25 11.65 8.73 1.00
N SER A 26 12.34 8.35 2.07
CA SER A 26 11.88 8.61 3.44
C SER A 26 11.68 10.11 3.69
N ASP A 27 12.68 10.94 3.40
CA ASP A 27 12.58 12.40 3.55
C ASP A 27 11.45 13.00 2.71
N PHE A 28 11.27 12.50 1.48
CA PHE A 28 10.19 12.92 0.60
C PHE A 28 8.80 12.60 1.19
N LEU A 29 8.60 11.38 1.70
CA LEU A 29 7.31 10.94 2.24
C LEU A 29 6.88 11.74 3.48
N HIS A 30 7.84 12.28 4.22
CA HIS A 30 7.59 13.11 5.42
C HIS A 30 7.54 14.62 5.10
N SER A 31 7.71 15.02 3.83
CA SER A 31 7.64 16.41 3.43
C SER A 31 6.18 16.90 3.25
N PRO A 32 5.85 18.16 3.57
CA PRO A 32 4.52 18.71 3.34
C PRO A 32 4.12 18.71 1.86
N ALA A 33 2.84 18.53 1.57
CA ALA A 33 2.31 18.54 0.20
C ALA A 33 2.61 19.86 -0.54
N GLU A 34 2.59 21.00 0.17
CA GLU A 34 2.93 22.32 -0.40
C GLU A 34 4.38 22.43 -0.87
N GLN A 35 5.26 21.58 -0.32
CA GLN A 35 6.67 21.47 -0.71
C GLN A 35 6.90 20.38 -1.77
N GLY A 36 5.82 19.77 -2.25
CA GLY A 36 5.85 18.74 -3.29
C GLY A 36 5.87 17.31 -2.76
N GLY A 37 5.68 17.11 -1.45
CA GLY A 37 5.49 15.79 -0.83
C GLY A 37 4.16 15.11 -1.22
N PRO A 38 3.86 13.95 -0.63
CA PRO A 38 2.59 13.27 -0.85
C PRO A 38 1.39 14.14 -0.51
N HIS A 39 0.36 14.09 -1.35
CA HIS A 39 -0.87 14.85 -1.14
C HIS A 39 -2.03 13.98 -0.62
N ASP A 40 -1.83 12.66 -0.58
CA ASP A 40 -2.80 11.68 -0.10
C ASP A 40 -2.05 10.44 0.41
N SER A 41 -2.59 9.78 1.43
CA SER A 41 -1.98 8.58 2.01
C SER A 41 -3.02 7.65 2.63
N GLN A 42 -2.67 6.36 2.67
CA GLN A 42 -3.47 5.30 3.28
C GLN A 42 -2.56 4.36 4.06
N THR A 43 -2.67 4.38 5.38
CA THR A 43 -1.97 3.40 6.24
C THR A 43 -2.66 2.04 6.17
N VAL A 44 -1.87 0.98 6.31
CA VAL A 44 -2.34 -0.38 6.61
C VAL A 44 -1.69 -0.91 7.88
N GLU A 45 -0.99 -0.04 8.63
CA GLU A 45 -0.31 -0.35 9.87
C GLU A 45 0.46 -1.69 9.80
N GLN A 46 0.32 -2.56 10.80
CA GLN A 46 0.94 -3.89 10.81
C GLN A 46 0.21 -4.91 9.92
N ALA A 47 -0.89 -4.54 9.25
CA ALA A 47 -1.64 -5.42 8.35
C ALA A 47 -0.99 -5.55 6.97
N TRP A 48 0.16 -4.91 6.73
CA TRP A 48 0.79 -4.83 5.41
C TRP A 48 1.02 -6.19 4.74
N ASP A 49 1.40 -7.23 5.49
CA ASP A 49 1.66 -8.56 4.96
C ASP A 49 0.36 -9.31 4.61
N VAL A 50 -0.68 -9.07 5.41
CA VAL A 50 -2.05 -9.56 5.15
C VAL A 50 -2.62 -8.89 3.91
N VAL A 51 -2.52 -7.57 3.81
CA VAL A 51 -2.97 -6.80 2.63
C VAL A 51 -2.21 -7.23 1.37
N ARG A 52 -0.89 -7.36 1.45
CA ARG A 52 -0.05 -7.86 0.35
C ARG A 52 -0.51 -9.24 -0.12
N THR A 53 -0.87 -10.13 0.80
CA THR A 53 -1.28 -11.50 0.50
C THR A 53 -2.70 -11.58 -0.08
N LEU A 54 -3.63 -10.81 0.49
CA LEU A 54 -5.05 -10.86 0.10
C LEU A 54 -5.39 -9.97 -1.11
N MET A 55 -4.62 -8.91 -1.34
CA MET A 55 -4.80 -7.96 -2.45
C MET A 55 -3.48 -7.79 -3.23
N PRO A 56 -3.00 -8.85 -3.91
CA PRO A 56 -1.75 -8.78 -4.67
C PRO A 56 -1.79 -7.70 -5.77
N GLU A 57 -2.98 -7.30 -6.24
CA GLU A 57 -3.20 -6.17 -7.15
C GLU A 57 -2.63 -4.85 -6.62
N ALA A 58 -2.67 -4.63 -5.31
CA ALA A 58 -2.10 -3.43 -4.67
C ALA A 58 -0.56 -3.47 -4.64
N MET A 59 0.05 -4.56 -5.08
CA MET A 59 1.49 -4.83 -5.08
C MET A 59 2.08 -4.94 -6.50
N ASP A 60 1.28 -4.65 -7.54
CA ASP A 60 1.68 -4.75 -8.98
C ASP A 60 2.58 -3.57 -9.43
N GLY A 61 3.44 -3.10 -8.54
CA GLY A 61 4.44 -2.07 -8.78
C GLY A 61 5.84 -2.65 -8.99
N GLU A 62 6.84 -1.80 -8.88
CA GLU A 62 8.25 -2.18 -8.98
C GLU A 62 8.96 -1.91 -7.65
N GLU A 63 9.89 -2.78 -7.28
CA GLU A 63 10.64 -2.64 -6.04
C GLU A 63 11.63 -1.46 -6.11
N PHE A 64 11.73 -0.74 -5.00
CA PHE A 64 12.65 0.37 -4.79
C PHE A 64 13.86 -0.11 -3.97
N ASP A 65 14.91 -0.54 -4.66
CA ASP A 65 16.18 -0.90 -4.02
C ASP A 65 16.96 0.34 -3.58
N GLY A 66 17.60 0.27 -2.40
CA GLY A 66 18.46 1.36 -1.88
C GLY A 66 17.74 2.41 -1.03
N THR A 67 16.54 2.10 -0.53
CA THR A 67 15.86 2.89 0.51
C THR A 67 16.37 2.54 1.91
N ASP A 68 16.02 3.34 2.91
CA ASP A 68 16.35 3.13 4.33
C ASP A 68 15.36 2.22 5.07
N CYS A 69 14.34 1.70 4.37
CA CYS A 69 13.22 0.98 4.93
C CYS A 69 13.32 -0.54 4.72
N LEU A 70 12.34 -1.28 5.25
CA LEU A 70 12.31 -2.74 5.13
C LEU A 70 11.78 -3.22 3.78
N GLY A 71 11.00 -2.38 3.09
CA GLY A 71 10.51 -2.67 1.76
C GLY A 71 9.80 -1.46 1.16
N CYS A 72 10.07 -1.19 -0.11
CA CYS A 72 9.50 -0.07 -0.82
C CYS A 72 9.09 -0.51 -2.23
N ILE A 73 7.87 -0.20 -2.63
CA ILE A 73 7.35 -0.49 -3.98
C ILE A 73 6.84 0.82 -4.57
N TYR A 74 7.19 1.11 -5.81
CA TYR A 74 6.63 2.24 -6.54
C TYR A 74 5.68 1.85 -7.65
N PHE A 75 4.78 2.79 -7.90
CA PHE A 75 3.73 2.69 -8.87
C PHE A 75 3.85 3.90 -9.79
N THR A 76 4.12 3.64 -11.06
CA THR A 76 3.88 4.64 -12.10
C THR A 76 2.37 4.95 -12.16
N ALA A 77 1.97 6.06 -12.78
CA ALA A 77 0.54 6.33 -12.99
C ALA A 77 -0.18 5.20 -13.73
N ALA A 78 0.49 4.51 -14.65
CA ALA A 78 -0.06 3.33 -15.31
C ALA A 78 -0.24 2.13 -14.35
N HIS A 79 0.69 1.92 -13.41
CA HIS A 79 0.54 0.90 -12.36
C HIS A 79 -0.66 1.22 -11.48
N VAL A 80 -0.79 2.48 -11.03
CA VAL A 80 -1.92 2.94 -10.22
C VAL A 80 -3.25 2.74 -10.96
N GLU A 81 -3.36 3.14 -12.22
CA GLU A 81 -4.57 2.96 -13.04
C GLU A 81 -4.95 1.48 -13.18
N ARG A 82 -3.99 0.59 -13.45
CA ARG A 82 -4.24 -0.87 -13.55
C ARG A 82 -4.63 -1.48 -12.20
N ALA A 83 -3.91 -1.13 -11.14
CA ALA A 83 -4.20 -1.61 -9.79
C ALA A 83 -5.61 -1.18 -9.38
N ALA A 84 -5.98 0.09 -9.57
CA ALA A 84 -7.33 0.60 -9.27
C ALA A 84 -8.43 -0.18 -10.00
N ALA A 85 -8.25 -0.46 -11.30
CA ALA A 85 -9.24 -1.20 -12.10
C ALA A 85 -9.42 -2.65 -11.63
N ARG A 86 -8.35 -3.31 -11.17
CA ARG A 86 -8.42 -4.68 -10.65
C ARG A 86 -8.96 -4.71 -9.23
N LEU A 87 -8.51 -3.79 -8.38
CA LEU A 87 -8.97 -3.62 -6.99
C LEU A 87 -10.46 -3.30 -6.89
N ALA A 88 -11.02 -2.59 -7.87
CA ALA A 88 -12.45 -2.35 -7.96
C ALA A 88 -13.30 -3.62 -8.08
N GLN A 89 -12.71 -4.74 -8.53
CA GLN A 89 -13.37 -6.04 -8.68
C GLN A 89 -13.21 -6.93 -7.44
N CYS A 90 -12.37 -6.53 -6.47
CA CYS A 90 -12.14 -7.30 -5.26
C CYS A 90 -13.32 -7.17 -4.28
N ASP A 91 -13.85 -8.31 -3.85
CA ASP A 91 -14.78 -8.40 -2.73
C ASP A 91 -14.00 -8.51 -1.41
N VAL A 92 -13.94 -7.40 -0.67
CA VAL A 92 -13.21 -7.34 0.60
C VAL A 92 -13.85 -8.24 1.65
N ALA A 93 -15.19 -8.36 1.66
CA ALA A 93 -15.88 -9.18 2.64
C ALA A 93 -15.56 -10.67 2.41
N GLU A 94 -15.47 -11.12 1.16
CA GLU A 94 -15.03 -12.48 0.83
C GLU A 94 -13.58 -12.73 1.24
N LEU A 95 -12.66 -11.80 0.93
CA LEU A 95 -11.24 -11.94 1.26
C LEU A 95 -11.00 -12.02 2.77
N VAL A 96 -11.64 -11.14 3.54
CA VAL A 96 -11.57 -11.14 5.01
C VAL A 96 -12.25 -12.38 5.59
N GLY A 97 -13.39 -12.79 5.02
CA GLY A 97 -14.08 -14.03 5.40
C GLY A 97 -13.19 -15.26 5.25
N ARG A 98 -12.46 -15.39 4.15
CA ARG A 98 -11.48 -16.47 3.94
C ARG A 98 -10.33 -16.38 4.93
N PHE A 99 -9.75 -15.20 5.12
CA PHE A 99 -8.61 -15.00 6.03
C PHE A 99 -8.94 -15.35 7.49
N THR A 100 -10.12 -14.97 7.95
CA THR A 100 -10.60 -15.25 9.31
C THR A 100 -11.13 -16.68 9.48
N GLY A 101 -11.70 -17.27 8.43
CA GLY A 101 -12.25 -18.62 8.44
C GLY A 101 -11.20 -19.73 8.33
N GLU A 102 -10.03 -19.44 7.75
CA GLU A 102 -8.96 -20.43 7.51
C GLU A 102 -7.63 -20.03 8.20
N PRO A 103 -7.60 -19.86 9.54
CA PRO A 103 -6.48 -19.21 10.22
C PRO A 103 -5.14 -19.95 10.08
N ALA A 104 -5.18 -21.28 9.92
CA ALA A 104 -3.99 -22.10 9.73
C ALA A 104 -3.29 -21.87 8.38
N GLN A 105 -4.01 -21.41 7.35
CA GLN A 105 -3.41 -21.10 6.05
C GLN A 105 -2.54 -19.84 6.12
N PHE A 106 -2.89 -18.92 7.01
CA PHE A 106 -2.29 -17.58 7.08
C PHE A 106 -1.45 -17.35 8.34
N SER A 107 -1.14 -18.39 9.10
CA SER A 107 -0.47 -18.28 10.40
C SER A 107 0.94 -17.70 10.33
N GLU A 108 1.60 -17.84 9.17
CA GLU A 108 2.96 -17.34 8.94
C GLU A 108 3.00 -15.85 8.59
N LEU A 109 1.85 -15.21 8.31
CA LEU A 109 1.82 -13.79 7.95
C LEU A 109 2.13 -12.92 9.18
N TYR A 110 2.80 -11.80 8.93
CA TYR A 110 3.08 -10.81 9.96
C TYR A 110 1.78 -10.35 10.63
N TRP A 111 1.71 -10.49 11.96
CA TRP A 111 0.55 -10.12 12.78
C TRP A 111 -0.77 -10.83 12.43
N ALA A 112 -0.72 -11.98 11.73
CA ALA A 112 -1.92 -12.70 11.26
C ALA A 112 -2.97 -12.89 12.35
N LYS A 113 -2.57 -13.40 13.52
CA LYS A 113 -3.49 -13.70 14.63
C LYS A 113 -4.26 -12.46 15.10
N VAL A 114 -3.59 -11.31 15.20
CA VAL A 114 -4.22 -10.06 15.64
C VAL A 114 -5.29 -9.63 14.63
N TRP A 115 -4.94 -9.67 13.34
CA TRP A 115 -5.88 -9.28 12.28
C TRP A 115 -7.00 -10.29 12.04
N GLN A 116 -6.80 -11.56 12.39
CA GLN A 116 -7.86 -12.57 12.37
C GLN A 116 -8.93 -12.28 13.43
N GLU A 117 -8.52 -11.78 14.59
CA GLU A 117 -9.44 -11.35 15.66
C GLU A 117 -10.07 -9.97 15.33
N GLY A 118 -9.35 -9.12 14.59
CA GLY A 118 -9.75 -7.77 14.16
C GLY A 118 -10.30 -7.66 12.73
N GLY A 119 -11.05 -8.66 12.24
CA GLY A 119 -11.45 -8.72 10.82
C GLY A 119 -12.20 -7.49 10.28
N GLN A 120 -12.99 -6.79 11.11
CA GLN A 120 -13.66 -5.55 10.67
C GLN A 120 -12.65 -4.44 10.36
N GLU A 121 -11.66 -4.23 11.23
CA GLU A 121 -10.63 -3.20 11.04
C GLU A 121 -9.77 -3.52 9.80
N LEU A 122 -9.45 -4.80 9.58
CA LEU A 122 -8.79 -5.25 8.36
C LEU A 122 -9.62 -4.92 7.10
N ALA A 123 -10.93 -5.16 7.13
CA ALA A 123 -11.81 -4.82 6.02
C ALA A 123 -11.81 -3.30 5.74
N GLU A 124 -11.81 -2.47 6.78
CA GLU A 124 -11.75 -1.01 6.65
C GLU A 124 -10.43 -0.55 6.01
N PHE A 125 -9.29 -1.17 6.36
CA PHE A 125 -8.01 -0.91 5.69
C PHE A 125 -8.04 -1.33 4.22
N MET A 126 -8.55 -2.52 3.90
CA MET A 126 -8.62 -3.01 2.52
C MET A 126 -9.53 -2.14 1.64
N GLU A 127 -10.68 -1.70 2.15
CA GLU A 127 -11.52 -0.72 1.47
C GLU A 127 -10.87 0.67 1.41
N GLY A 128 -10.05 1.05 2.39
CA GLY A 128 -9.17 2.21 2.34
C GLY A 128 -8.19 2.14 1.16
N VAL A 129 -7.52 1.01 0.99
CA VAL A 129 -6.61 0.77 -0.14
C VAL A 129 -7.34 0.89 -1.48
N LYS A 130 -8.53 0.29 -1.62
CA LYS A 130 -9.36 0.45 -2.83
C LYS A 130 -9.67 1.91 -3.13
N ARG A 131 -10.11 2.67 -2.13
CA ARG A 131 -10.42 4.11 -2.26
C ARG A 131 -9.18 4.93 -2.62
N PHE A 132 -8.04 4.64 -2.00
CA PHE A 132 -6.76 5.28 -2.27
C PHE A 132 -6.36 5.12 -3.74
N PHE A 133 -6.32 3.88 -4.25
CA PHE A 133 -5.95 3.62 -5.65
C PHE A 133 -6.93 4.24 -6.64
N ALA A 134 -8.23 4.20 -6.36
CA ALA A 134 -9.23 4.86 -7.20
C ALA A 134 -9.02 6.39 -7.26
N GLY A 135 -8.75 7.03 -6.11
CA GLY A 135 -8.46 8.46 -6.04
C GLY A 135 -7.17 8.84 -6.76
N ALA A 136 -6.09 8.09 -6.53
CA ALA A 136 -4.80 8.28 -7.17
C ALA A 136 -4.88 8.09 -8.70
N ALA A 137 -5.65 7.10 -9.16
CA ALA A 137 -5.89 6.87 -10.59
C ALA A 137 -6.64 8.05 -11.24
N ALA A 138 -7.68 8.58 -10.56
CA ALA A 138 -8.44 9.73 -11.08
C ALA A 138 -7.58 10.99 -11.25
N ARG A 139 -6.57 11.18 -10.39
CA ARG A 139 -5.59 12.27 -10.46
C ARG A 139 -4.39 11.95 -11.37
N ARG A 140 -4.26 10.70 -11.81
CA ARG A 140 -3.13 10.17 -12.60
C ARG A 140 -1.80 10.35 -11.87
N ASP A 141 -1.82 10.07 -10.58
CA ASP A 141 -0.69 10.14 -9.66
C ASP A 141 0.26 8.96 -9.83
N ALA A 142 1.50 9.13 -9.38
CA ALA A 142 2.32 8.00 -8.96
C ALA A 142 2.06 7.68 -7.50
N ALA A 143 2.45 6.48 -7.05
CA ALA A 143 2.37 6.12 -5.65
C ALA A 143 3.61 5.35 -5.19
N VAL A 144 3.81 5.32 -3.87
CA VAL A 144 4.79 4.46 -3.20
C VAL A 144 4.08 3.73 -2.06
N PHE A 145 4.39 2.44 -1.91
CA PHE A 145 4.09 1.65 -0.73
C PHE A 145 5.38 1.48 0.07
N TYR A 146 5.39 1.93 1.33
CA TYR A 146 6.57 2.03 2.17
C TYR A 146 6.36 1.26 3.47
N ILE A 147 7.27 0.32 3.79
CA ILE A 147 7.23 -0.57 4.95
C ILE A 147 8.40 -0.23 5.89
N ALA A 148 8.11 0.22 7.11
CA ALA A 148 9.12 0.63 8.11
C ALA A 148 8.67 0.42 9.56
#